data_AF-A0A1V5B0F2-F1
#
_entry.id   AF-A0A1V5B0F2-F1
#
_cell.length_a   1.000
_cell.length_b   1.000
_cell.length_c   1.000
_cell.angle_alpha   90.00
_cell.angle_beta   90.00
_cell.angle_gamma   90.00
#
_symmetry.space_group_name_H-M   'P 1'
#
loop_
_entity.id
_entity.type
_entity.pdbx_description
1 polymer ?
#
loop_
_entity_poly.entity_id
_entity_poly.type
_entity_poly.pdbx_seq_one_letter_code
_entity_poly.pdbx_strand_id
1 'polypeptide(L)'
;MITITVREKDLKELARTEVGNLPGVLFAGASPLLRPFMKKLEALLPAENRGRGDSYILNAIRSHIDQVHADEMQIAVKSGQEQAAILREELCQLMGGRYPTTSHHLLNLPGLLFLQSSPSLQTASVILLRREHELRIPDGRRTMRYIFHMGVAAIDADKESICIKFDPERLPKREDGTSVLA
;
A
#
# COMPACT_ATOMS: atom_id res chain seq x y z
N MET A 1 -15.90 4.28 8.17
CA MET A 1 -14.85 3.41 7.61
C MET A 1 -15.47 2.33 6.74
N ILE A 2 -14.96 2.18 5.52
CA ILE A 2 -15.37 1.23 4.48
C ILE A 2 -14.27 0.16 4.37
N THR A 3 -14.62 -1.07 4.03
CA THR A 3 -13.64 -2.12 3.72
C THR A 3 -13.94 -2.70 2.35
N ILE A 4 -12.91 -2.82 1.51
CA ILE A 4 -12.97 -3.59 0.27
C ILE A 4 -12.02 -4.79 0.40
N THR A 5 -12.43 -5.92 -0.15
CA THR A 5 -11.62 -7.14 -0.19
C THR A 5 -11.31 -7.46 -1.64
N VAL A 6 -10.02 -7.49 -1.97
CA VAL A 6 -9.53 -7.83 -3.30
C VAL A 6 -8.95 -9.24 -3.26
N ARG A 7 -9.50 -10.13 -4.08
CA ARG A 7 -8.99 -11.49 -4.30
C ARG A 7 -8.35 -11.59 -5.68
N GLU A 8 -7.67 -12.70 -5.95
CA GLU A 8 -7.03 -12.94 -7.24
C GLU A 8 -8.01 -12.83 -8.42
N LYS A 9 -9.23 -13.38 -8.25
CA LYS A 9 -10.30 -13.28 -9.25
C LYS A 9 -10.67 -11.83 -9.59
N ASP A 10 -10.63 -10.93 -8.61
CA ASP A 10 -11.01 -9.53 -8.81
C ASP A 10 -9.92 -8.82 -9.63
N LEU A 11 -8.64 -9.14 -9.41
CA LEU A 11 -7.54 -8.65 -10.25
C LEU A 11 -7.63 -9.17 -11.69
N LYS A 12 -8.05 -10.42 -11.87
CA LYS A 12 -8.25 -11.03 -13.19
C LYS A 12 -9.46 -10.43 -13.91
N GLU A 13 -10.60 -10.31 -13.24
CA GLU A 13 -11.85 -9.87 -13.84
C GLU A 13 -11.91 -8.35 -14.04
N LEU A 14 -11.49 -7.58 -13.03
CA LEU A 14 -11.62 -6.12 -13.02
C LEU A 14 -10.42 -5.41 -13.65
N ALA A 15 -9.22 -6.00 -13.54
CA ALA A 15 -7.98 -5.39 -14.02
C ALA A 15 -7.22 -6.25 -15.05
N ARG A 16 -7.80 -7.37 -15.52
CA ARG A 16 -7.25 -8.25 -16.57
C ARG A 16 -5.81 -8.68 -16.29
N THR A 17 -5.48 -8.91 -15.02
CA THR A 17 -4.13 -9.23 -14.57
C THR A 17 -4.13 -10.49 -13.72
N GLU A 18 -3.30 -11.47 -14.08
CA GLU A 18 -3.03 -12.64 -13.24
C GLU A 18 -1.83 -12.36 -12.34
N VAL A 19 -1.89 -12.82 -11.09
CA VAL A 19 -0.84 -12.58 -10.10
C VAL A 19 -0.47 -13.87 -9.40
N GLY A 20 0.82 -14.19 -9.35
CA GLY A 20 1.31 -15.39 -8.67
C GLY A 20 1.43 -15.26 -7.15
N ASN A 21 1.39 -14.04 -6.62
CA ASN A 21 1.45 -13.78 -5.18
C ASN A 21 0.67 -12.50 -4.83
N LEU A 22 -0.44 -12.64 -4.09
CA LEU A 22 -1.35 -11.53 -3.79
C LEU A 22 -0.70 -10.43 -2.93
N PRO A 23 -0.10 -10.71 -1.76
CA PRO A 23 0.57 -9.68 -0.97
C PRO A 23 1.69 -8.99 -1.75
N GLY A 24 2.36 -9.76 -2.62
CA GLY A 24 3.40 -9.29 -3.55
C GLY A 24 2.98 -8.08 -4.39
N VAL A 25 1.69 -7.98 -4.69
CA VAL A 25 1.11 -6.90 -5.49
C VAL A 25 1.29 -5.52 -4.84
N LEU A 26 1.48 -5.44 -3.52
CA LEU A 26 1.77 -4.20 -2.79
C LEU A 26 3.18 -3.65 -3.04
N PHE A 27 4.10 -4.47 -3.58
CA PHE A 27 5.52 -4.14 -3.76
C PHE A 27 5.92 -3.97 -5.24
N ALA A 28 4.96 -3.67 -6.12
CA ALA A 28 5.21 -3.58 -7.56
C ALA A 28 5.96 -2.30 -8.00
N GLY A 29 5.87 -1.22 -7.22
CA GLY A 29 6.53 0.04 -7.53
C GLY A 29 7.91 0.20 -6.87
N ALA A 30 8.88 0.72 -7.62
CA ALA A 30 10.17 1.17 -7.09
C ALA A 30 10.02 2.50 -6.31
N SER A 31 9.23 2.49 -5.26
CA SER A 31 8.86 3.69 -4.50
C SER A 31 10.00 4.18 -3.59
N PRO A 32 10.20 5.51 -3.47
CA PRO A 32 11.16 6.09 -2.53
C PRO A 32 10.94 5.69 -1.07
N LEU A 33 9.71 5.32 -0.68
CA LEU A 33 9.41 4.96 0.71
C LEU A 33 10.09 3.64 1.12
N LEU A 34 10.20 2.63 0.24
CA LEU A 34 10.80 1.35 0.62
C LEU A 34 12.34 1.35 0.50
N ARG A 35 12.90 2.20 -0.38
CA ARG A 35 14.35 2.24 -0.64
C ARG A 35 15.21 2.36 0.65
N PRO A 36 14.88 3.22 1.63
CA PRO A 36 15.65 3.28 2.88
C PRO A 36 15.59 2.01 3.72
N PHE A 37 14.58 1.16 3.52
CA PHE A 37 14.33 -0.04 4.31
C PHE A 37 14.65 -1.34 3.56
N MET A 38 15.32 -1.27 2.40
CA MET A 38 15.61 -2.45 1.58
C MET A 38 16.39 -3.53 2.34
N LYS A 39 17.35 -3.15 3.17
CA LYS A 39 18.11 -4.09 4.02
C LYS A 39 17.22 -4.85 5.01
N LYS A 40 16.20 -4.20 5.57
CA LYS A 40 15.23 -4.86 6.46
C LYS A 40 14.38 -5.86 5.69
N LEU A 41 13.89 -5.45 4.52
CA LEU A 41 13.06 -6.32 3.68
C LEU A 41 13.86 -7.48 3.07
N GLU A 42 15.16 -7.28 2.80
CA GLU A 42 16.08 -8.32 2.35
C GLU A 42 16.24 -9.48 3.34
N ALA A 43 16.11 -9.20 4.65
CA ALA A 43 16.16 -10.23 5.68
C ALA A 43 15.04 -11.28 5.53
N LEU A 44 13.92 -10.91 4.88
CA LEU A 44 12.81 -11.81 4.59
C LEU A 44 13.12 -12.83 3.48
N LEU A 45 14.19 -12.61 2.72
CA LEU A 45 14.54 -13.45 1.58
C LEU A 45 15.47 -14.60 2.02
N PRO A 46 15.42 -15.74 1.30
CA PRO A 46 16.40 -16.81 1.43
C PRO A 46 17.83 -16.28 1.27
N ALA A 47 18.79 -16.89 1.96
CA ALA A 47 20.19 -16.43 1.99
C ALA A 47 20.82 -16.26 0.60
N GLU A 48 20.47 -17.14 -0.34
CA GLU A 48 20.90 -17.15 -1.74
C GLU A 48 20.43 -15.92 -2.56
N ASN A 49 19.35 -15.28 -2.12
CA ASN A 49 18.73 -14.12 -2.76
C ASN A 49 19.18 -12.77 -2.13
N ARG A 50 20.04 -12.80 -1.11
CA ARG A 50 20.60 -11.61 -0.44
C ARG A 50 21.85 -11.11 -1.17
N GLY A 51 22.18 -9.83 -0.99
CA GLY A 51 23.33 -9.13 -1.58
C GLY A 51 23.19 -8.79 -3.06
N ARG A 52 22.00 -8.97 -3.67
CA ARG A 52 21.78 -8.86 -5.12
C ARG A 52 21.34 -7.47 -5.60
N GLY A 53 21.26 -6.49 -4.70
CA GLY A 53 20.89 -5.10 -4.97
C GLY A 53 19.39 -4.81 -4.94
N ASP A 54 19.02 -3.54 -4.72
CA ASP A 54 17.65 -3.10 -4.40
C ASP A 54 16.59 -3.57 -5.41
N SER A 55 16.88 -3.46 -6.72
CA SER A 55 15.92 -3.87 -7.77
C SER A 55 15.64 -5.37 -7.75
N TYR A 56 16.65 -6.18 -7.48
CA TYR A 56 16.48 -7.62 -7.34
C TYR A 56 15.69 -7.95 -6.08
N ILE A 57 16.04 -7.33 -4.95
CA ILE A 57 15.39 -7.54 -3.67
C ILE A 57 13.90 -7.20 -3.77
N LEU A 58 13.52 -6.07 -4.38
CA LEU A 58 12.11 -5.71 -4.59
C LEU A 58 11.34 -6.78 -5.39
N ASN A 59 11.94 -7.28 -6.46
CA ASN A 59 11.30 -8.32 -7.27
C ASN A 59 11.20 -9.66 -6.52
N ALA A 60 12.23 -10.02 -5.75
CA ALA A 60 12.21 -11.22 -4.93
C ALA A 60 11.17 -11.13 -3.81
N ILE A 61 11.06 -9.98 -3.13
CA ILE A 61 10.04 -9.71 -2.11
C ILE A 61 8.65 -9.97 -2.70
N ARG A 62 8.36 -9.43 -3.89
CA ARG A 62 7.08 -9.62 -4.56
C ARG A 62 6.69 -11.10 -4.70
N SER A 63 7.65 -12.01 -4.84
CA SER A 63 7.39 -13.44 -5.01
C SER A 63 7.37 -14.23 -3.70
N HIS A 64 8.01 -13.74 -2.64
CA HIS A 64 8.28 -14.53 -1.42
C HIS A 64 7.45 -14.15 -0.20
N ILE A 65 6.79 -12.98 -0.20
CA ILE A 65 6.04 -12.56 0.98
C ILE A 65 4.73 -13.33 1.16
N ASP A 66 4.43 -13.66 2.40
CA ASP A 66 3.23 -14.41 2.77
C ASP A 66 2.12 -13.49 3.28
N GLN A 67 2.48 -12.45 4.03
CA GLN A 67 1.54 -11.55 4.67
C GLN A 67 2.08 -10.13 4.78
N VAL A 68 1.17 -9.16 4.74
CA VAL A 68 1.45 -7.74 4.94
C VAL A 68 0.38 -7.15 5.83
N HIS A 69 0.79 -6.42 6.85
CA HIS A 69 -0.08 -5.61 7.67
C HIS A 69 0.44 -4.18 7.64
N ALA A 70 -0.43 -3.21 7.36
CA ALA A 70 -0.09 -1.81 7.40
C ALA A 70 -1.19 -1.02 8.11
N ASP A 71 -0.80 -0.25 9.12
CA ASP A 71 -1.66 0.67 9.85
C ASP A 71 -0.95 2.03 10.01
N GLU A 72 -1.49 2.91 10.86
CA GLU A 72 -0.89 4.22 11.11
C GLU A 72 0.48 4.15 11.78
N MET A 73 0.81 3.04 12.46
CA MET A 73 2.01 2.90 13.26
C MET A 73 3.13 2.21 12.50
N GLN A 74 2.81 1.25 11.63
CA GLN A 74 3.82 0.43 10.97
C GLN A 74 3.37 -0.20 9.65
N ILE A 75 4.36 -0.65 8.88
CA ILE A 75 4.21 -1.64 7.82
C ILE A 75 4.99 -2.88 8.25
N ALA A 76 4.29 -3.97 8.55
CA ALA A 76 4.85 -5.27 8.87
C ALA A 76 4.71 -6.22 7.68
N VAL A 77 5.79 -6.89 7.32
CA VAL A 77 5.86 -7.83 6.21
C VAL A 77 6.43 -9.15 6.72
N LYS A 78 5.76 -10.25 6.40
CA LYS A 78 6.13 -11.59 6.87
C LYS A 78 6.43 -12.53 5.71
N SER A 79 7.45 -13.36 5.89
CA SER A 79 7.88 -14.43 4.98
C SER A 79 8.37 -15.61 5.83
N GLY A 80 7.61 -16.71 5.85
CA GLY A 80 7.86 -17.85 6.72
C GLY A 80 7.86 -17.47 8.20
N GLN A 81 9.01 -17.69 8.86
CA GLN A 81 9.23 -17.33 10.27
C GLN A 81 9.83 -15.92 10.43
N GLU A 82 10.24 -15.29 9.34
CA GLU A 82 10.89 -13.97 9.36
C GLU A 82 9.84 -12.85 9.24
N GLN A 83 10.09 -11.76 9.95
CA GLN A 83 9.25 -10.56 9.91
C GLN A 83 10.12 -9.31 9.88
N ALA A 84 9.76 -8.38 8.99
CA ALA A 84 10.36 -7.06 8.90
C ALA A 84 9.28 -6.01 9.16
N ALA A 85 9.60 -5.03 10.00
CA ALA A 85 8.72 -3.91 10.29
C ALA A 85 9.40 -2.57 9.92
N ILE A 86 8.62 -1.70 9.29
CA ILE A 86 8.94 -0.31 9.04
C ILE A 86 8.04 0.51 9.94
N LEU A 87 8.61 1.15 10.96
CA LEU A 87 7.83 1.95 11.91
C LEU A 87 7.63 3.37 11.37
N ARG A 88 6.50 4.00 11.72
CA ARG A 88 6.22 5.39 11.38
C ARG A 88 7.31 6.32 11.90
N GLU A 89 7.78 6.09 13.12
CA GLU A 89 8.84 6.90 13.73
C GLU A 89 10.15 6.84 12.94
N GLU A 90 10.55 5.66 12.47
CA GLU A 90 11.75 5.49 11.66
C GLU A 90 11.64 6.26 10.33
N LEU A 91 10.47 6.19 9.69
CA LEU A 91 10.21 6.97 8.48
C LEU A 91 10.20 8.47 8.76
N CYS A 92 9.58 8.91 9.85
CA CYS A 92 9.57 10.32 10.27
C CYS A 92 10.98 10.85 10.49
N GLN A 93 11.87 10.08 11.15
CA GLN A 93 13.26 10.46 11.37
C GLN A 93 14.03 10.58 10.04
N LEU A 94 13.89 9.60 9.14
CA LEU A 94 14.51 9.64 7.82
C LEU A 94 14.03 10.83 6.99
N MET A 95 12.73 11.12 7.03
CA MET A 95 12.15 12.25 6.31
C MET A 95 12.53 13.59 6.95
N GLY A 96 12.59 13.69 8.28
CA GLY A 96 13.04 14.89 8.99
C GLY A 96 14.49 15.24 8.71
N GLY A 97 15.36 14.23 8.59
CA GLY A 97 16.75 14.43 8.20
C GLY A 97 16.93 14.87 6.73
N ARG A 98 16.08 14.40 5.82
CA ARG A 98 16.19 14.71 4.37
C ARG A 98 15.37 15.92 3.92
N TYR A 99 14.24 16.16 4.55
CA TYR A 99 13.24 17.16 4.16
C TYR A 99 12.65 17.87 5.40
N PRO A 100 13.46 18.64 6.13
CA PRO A 100 13.12 19.19 7.44
C PRO A 100 11.91 20.15 7.46
N THR A 101 11.51 20.67 6.29
CA THR A 101 10.36 21.58 6.15
C THR A 101 9.03 20.87 5.89
N THR A 102 9.03 19.54 5.76
CA THR A 102 7.81 18.79 5.43
C THR A 102 7.02 18.48 6.69
N SER A 103 5.69 18.63 6.62
CA SER A 103 4.78 18.24 7.70
C SER A 103 4.68 16.71 7.83
N HIS A 104 5.65 16.08 8.49
CA HIS A 104 5.74 14.62 8.63
C HIS A 104 4.59 13.99 9.41
N HIS A 105 3.83 14.77 10.17
CA HIS A 105 2.62 14.31 10.85
C HIS A 105 1.54 13.79 9.88
N LEU A 106 1.60 14.20 8.61
CA LEU A 106 0.70 13.76 7.53
C LEU A 106 1.12 12.43 6.87
N LEU A 107 2.19 11.77 7.35
CA LEU A 107 2.62 10.48 6.81
C LEU A 107 1.58 9.41 7.10
N ASN A 108 0.78 9.07 6.09
CA ASN A 108 -0.15 7.95 6.12
C ASN A 108 0.52 6.70 5.53
N LEU A 109 1.09 5.83 6.37
CA LEU A 109 1.84 4.64 5.94
C LEU A 109 1.03 3.70 5.04
N PRO A 110 -0.22 3.32 5.36
CA PRO A 110 -1.02 2.42 4.54
C PRO A 110 -1.34 3.05 3.18
N GLY A 111 -1.68 4.35 3.17
CA GLY A 111 -1.86 5.10 1.93
C GLY A 111 -0.58 5.15 1.09
N LEU A 112 0.58 5.37 1.71
CA LEU A 112 1.85 5.35 0.99
C LEU A 112 2.16 3.97 0.40
N LEU A 113 1.94 2.88 1.15
CA LEU A 113 2.09 1.50 0.67
C LEU A 113 1.13 1.21 -0.49
N PHE A 114 -0.13 1.62 -0.37
CA PHE A 114 -1.12 1.47 -1.44
C PHE A 114 -0.67 2.17 -2.73
N LEU A 115 -0.09 3.37 -2.66
CA LEU A 115 0.39 4.08 -3.85
C LEU A 115 1.54 3.38 -4.58
N GLN A 116 2.28 2.50 -3.89
CA GLN A 116 3.35 1.68 -4.48
C GLN A 116 2.84 0.37 -5.04
N SER A 117 1.62 -0.02 -4.68
CA SER A 117 1.01 -1.23 -5.19
C SER A 117 0.86 -1.18 -6.70
N SER A 118 0.63 -2.36 -7.29
CA SER A 118 0.49 -2.49 -8.73
C SER A 118 -0.68 -1.64 -9.26
N PRO A 119 -0.61 -1.21 -10.54
CA PRO A 119 -1.75 -0.56 -11.20
C PRO A 119 -3.02 -1.41 -11.20
N SER A 120 -2.91 -2.74 -11.21
CA SER A 120 -4.08 -3.63 -11.22
C SER A 120 -4.81 -3.62 -9.88
N LEU A 121 -4.09 -3.59 -8.75
CA LEU A 121 -4.70 -3.43 -7.42
C LEU A 121 -5.38 -2.08 -7.29
N GLN A 122 -4.72 -1.00 -7.73
CA GLN A 122 -5.31 0.33 -7.69
C GLN A 122 -6.61 0.41 -8.51
N THR A 123 -6.59 -0.16 -9.72
CA THR A 123 -7.76 -0.21 -10.61
C THR A 123 -8.91 -1.02 -10.00
N ALA A 124 -8.63 -2.25 -9.53
CA ALA A 124 -9.64 -3.09 -8.90
C ALA A 124 -10.25 -2.41 -7.66
N SER A 125 -9.42 -1.76 -6.84
CA SER A 125 -9.87 -1.04 -5.65
C SER A 125 -10.80 0.12 -5.97
N VAL A 126 -10.50 0.92 -7.00
CA VAL A 126 -11.40 1.99 -7.48
C VAL A 126 -12.74 1.41 -7.92
N ILE A 127 -12.73 0.32 -8.69
CA ILE A 127 -13.94 -0.31 -9.20
C ILE A 127 -14.79 -0.85 -8.05
N LEU A 128 -14.19 -1.52 -7.07
CA LEU A 128 -14.90 -2.05 -5.90
C LEU A 128 -15.48 -0.93 -5.03
N LEU A 129 -14.71 0.13 -4.75
CA LEU A 129 -15.23 1.29 -4.01
C LEU A 129 -16.41 1.97 -4.72
N ARG A 130 -16.40 2.04 -6.05
CA ARG A 130 -17.53 2.55 -6.85
C ARG A 130 -18.74 1.62 -6.81
N ARG A 131 -18.53 0.30 -6.95
CA ARG A 131 -19.61 -0.68 -7.10
C ARG A 131 -20.27 -1.08 -5.79
N GLU A 132 -19.48 -1.28 -4.74
CA GLU A 132 -19.96 -1.82 -3.47
C GLU A 132 -20.34 -0.73 -2.47
N HIS A 133 -19.76 0.47 -2.61
CA HIS A 133 -19.91 1.57 -1.66
C HIS A 133 -20.35 2.89 -2.31
N GLU A 134 -20.69 2.86 -3.60
CA GLU A 134 -21.25 3.98 -4.37
C GLU A 134 -20.37 5.26 -4.37
N LEU A 135 -19.07 5.13 -4.10
CA LEU A 135 -18.17 6.28 -4.01
C LEU A 135 -17.82 6.84 -5.39
N ARG A 136 -17.92 8.16 -5.55
CA ARG A 136 -17.54 8.89 -6.77
C ARG A 136 -16.06 9.25 -6.77
N ILE A 137 -15.21 8.26 -7.07
CA ILE A 137 -13.75 8.48 -7.20
C ILE A 137 -13.46 9.17 -8.56
N PRO A 138 -12.81 10.35 -8.62
CA PRO A 138 -12.46 11.00 -9.89
C PRO A 138 -11.35 10.27 -10.68
N ASP A 139 -11.38 10.29 -12.01
CA ASP A 139 -10.42 9.57 -12.88
C ASP A 139 -9.01 10.23 -12.97
N GLY A 140 -8.81 11.40 -12.37
CA GLY A 140 -7.54 12.13 -12.41
C GLY A 140 -6.44 11.43 -11.58
N ARG A 141 -5.32 11.03 -12.21
CA ARG A 141 -4.21 10.31 -11.54
C ARG A 141 -3.71 11.00 -10.26
N ARG A 142 -3.52 12.32 -10.29
CA ARG A 142 -3.06 13.09 -9.12
C ARG A 142 -4.10 13.09 -8.00
N THR A 143 -5.37 13.27 -8.37
CA THR A 143 -6.51 13.26 -7.45
C THR A 143 -6.71 11.90 -6.81
N MET A 144 -6.68 10.81 -7.59
CA MET A 144 -6.74 9.44 -7.07
C MET A 144 -5.61 9.17 -6.09
N ARG A 145 -4.37 9.53 -6.44
CA ARG A 145 -3.23 9.36 -5.53
C ARG A 145 -3.43 10.09 -4.21
N TYR A 146 -3.94 11.31 -4.25
CA TYR A 146 -4.26 12.06 -3.04
C TYR A 146 -5.37 11.37 -2.22
N ILE A 147 -6.46 10.95 -2.87
CA ILE A 147 -7.58 10.27 -2.23
C ILE A 147 -7.13 8.99 -1.53
N PHE A 148 -6.36 8.14 -2.20
CA PHE A 148 -5.89 6.89 -1.59
C PHE A 148 -4.77 7.13 -0.57
N HIS A 149 -3.89 8.10 -0.80
CA HIS A 149 -2.89 8.46 0.21
C HIS A 149 -3.53 8.95 1.50
N MET A 150 -4.64 9.69 1.45
CA MET A 150 -5.31 10.20 2.65
C MET A 150 -6.32 9.21 3.22
N GLY A 151 -7.08 8.55 2.36
CA GLY A 151 -8.23 7.73 2.75
C GLY A 151 -7.90 6.30 3.14
N VAL A 152 -6.82 5.69 2.65
CA VAL A 152 -6.48 4.30 3.06
C VAL A 152 -5.99 4.30 4.51
N ALA A 153 -6.74 3.68 5.39
CA ALA A 153 -6.50 3.66 6.83
C ALA A 153 -5.75 2.42 7.32
N ALA A 154 -5.95 1.28 6.67
CA ALA A 154 -5.16 0.09 6.92
C ALA A 154 -5.19 -0.85 5.72
N ILE A 155 -4.20 -1.74 5.65
CA ILE A 155 -4.13 -2.83 4.68
C ILE A 155 -3.75 -4.11 5.42
N ASP A 156 -4.52 -5.16 5.21
CA ASP A 156 -4.20 -6.52 5.63
C ASP A 156 -4.17 -7.38 4.37
N ALA A 157 -3.07 -8.06 4.10
CA ALA A 157 -2.92 -8.92 2.94
C ALA A 157 -2.32 -10.26 3.32
N ASP A 158 -2.85 -11.32 2.72
CA ASP A 158 -2.33 -12.68 2.78
C ASP A 158 -2.49 -13.37 1.41
N LYS A 159 -2.25 -14.68 1.37
CA LYS A 159 -2.32 -15.47 0.13
C LYS A 159 -3.74 -15.59 -0.44
N GLU A 160 -4.78 -15.28 0.32
CA GLU A 160 -6.17 -15.42 -0.10
C GLU A 160 -6.78 -14.08 -0.52
N SER A 161 -6.39 -12.99 0.16
CA SER A 161 -7.01 -11.68 -0.06
C SER A 161 -6.15 -10.49 0.37
N ILE A 162 -6.53 -9.32 -0.15
CA ILE A 162 -6.06 -8.01 0.29
C ILE A 162 -7.27 -7.22 0.79
N CYS A 163 -7.37 -7.01 2.09
CA CYS A 163 -8.37 -6.18 2.74
C CYS A 163 -7.83 -4.75 2.87
N ILE A 164 -8.53 -3.79 2.28
CA ILE A 164 -8.17 -2.37 2.36
C ILE A 164 -9.26 -1.64 3.12
N LYS A 165 -8.90 -1.08 4.27
CA LYS A 165 -9.77 -0.19 5.05
C LYS A 165 -9.62 1.22 4.51
N PHE A 166 -10.72 1.79 4.04
CA PHE A 166 -10.78 3.14 3.46
C PHE A 166 -11.68 4.02 4.31
N ASP A 167 -11.22 5.20 4.69
CA ASP A 167 -11.98 6.15 5.48
C ASP A 167 -12.21 7.46 4.72
N PRO A 168 -13.40 7.66 4.14
CA PRO A 168 -13.74 8.91 3.45
C PRO A 168 -13.70 10.13 4.36
N GLU A 169 -13.83 9.96 5.68
CA GLU A 169 -13.81 11.06 6.66
C GLU A 169 -12.42 11.70 6.77
N ARG A 170 -11.36 11.00 6.36
CA ARG A 170 -9.99 11.53 6.31
C ARG A 170 -9.74 12.46 5.13
N LEU A 171 -10.67 12.55 4.19
CA LEU A 171 -10.59 13.44 3.04
C LEU A 171 -11.12 14.83 3.39
N PRO A 172 -10.65 15.89 2.71
CA PRO A 172 -11.27 17.20 2.79
C PRO A 172 -12.77 17.11 2.56
N LYS A 173 -13.53 17.90 3.30
CA LYS A 173 -14.98 18.04 3.11
C LYS A 173 -15.26 19.15 2.10
N ARG A 174 -16.42 19.07 1.46
CA ARG A 174 -17.01 20.21 0.73
C ARG A 174 -17.39 21.31 1.73
N GLU A 175 -17.69 22.52 1.24
CA GLU A 175 -18.07 23.66 2.08
C GLU A 175 -19.32 23.38 2.93
N ASP A 176 -20.22 22.53 2.45
CA ASP A 176 -21.41 22.05 3.15
C ASP A 176 -21.13 20.93 4.17
N GLY A 177 -19.86 20.57 4.38
CA GLY A 177 -19.43 19.51 5.30
C GLY A 177 -19.56 18.09 4.75
N THR A 178 -20.08 17.91 3.53
CA THR A 178 -20.26 16.57 2.93
C THR A 178 -18.94 16.01 2.39
N SER A 179 -18.89 14.68 2.25
CA SER A 179 -17.73 14.00 1.66
C SER A 179 -17.53 14.41 0.21
N VAL A 180 -16.28 14.66 -0.20
CA VAL A 180 -15.93 14.93 -1.61
C VAL A 180 -16.22 13.73 -2.52
N LEU A 181 -16.41 12.54 -1.96
CA LEU A 181 -16.71 11.30 -2.69
C LEU A 181 -18.19 10.90 -2.70
N ALA A 182 -19.06 11.70 -2.05
CA ALA A 182 -20.52 11.55 -2.11
C ALA A 182 -21.09 12.06 -3.45
#